data_AF-A0A927XMI8-F1
#
_entry.id   AF-A0A927XMI8-F1
#
_cell.length_a   1.000
_cell.length_b   1.000
_cell.length_c   1.000
_cell.angle_alpha   90.00
_cell.angle_beta   90.00
_cell.angle_gamma   90.00
#
_symmetry.space_group_name_H-M   'P 1'
#
loop_
_entity.id
_entity.type
_entity.pdbx_description
1 polymer ?
#
loop_
_entity_poly.entity_id
_entity_poly.type
_entity_poly.pdbx_seq_one_letter_code
_entity_poly.pdbx_strand_id
1 'polypeptide(L)'
;GGSAREYVEEAGLVQISDPAVLIPIIHQVFEDNEVAVADFKSGKRNADKAFTGFLMKATKGKANPQVALKLLAQELAKLKED
;
A
#
# COMPACT_ATOMS: atom_id res chain seq x y z
N GLY A 1 -13.20 -28.02 23.69
CA GLY A 1 -13.28 -27.22 22.44
C GLY A 1 -13.00 -25.79 22.80
N GLY A 2 -12.02 -25.18 22.14
CA GLY A 2 -11.58 -23.82 22.43
C GLY A 2 -10.15 -23.60 21.96
N SER A 3 -9.89 -23.83 20.68
CA SER A 3 -8.62 -23.51 20.03
C SER A 3 -8.49 -21.99 19.91
N ALA A 4 -8.12 -21.34 21.01
CA ALA A 4 -7.82 -19.91 21.08
C ALA A 4 -6.30 -19.66 21.21
N ARG A 5 -5.48 -20.63 20.79
CA ARG A 5 -4.01 -20.57 20.83
C ARG A 5 -3.33 -20.52 19.46
N GLU A 6 -4.08 -20.40 18.37
CA GLU A 6 -3.51 -20.38 17.00
C GLU A 6 -3.52 -19.00 16.32
N TYR A 7 -3.97 -17.91 16.96
CA TYR A 7 -4.34 -16.71 16.19
C TYR A 7 -3.75 -15.35 16.61
N VAL A 8 -2.71 -15.26 17.44
CA VAL A 8 -2.29 -13.93 17.93
C VAL A 8 -0.80 -13.55 17.73
N GLU A 9 0.20 -14.42 17.78
CA GLU A 9 1.54 -13.91 18.16
C GLU A 9 2.78 -14.30 17.34
N GLU A 10 2.65 -14.70 16.07
CA GLU A 10 3.81 -14.69 15.15
C GLU A 10 3.70 -13.62 14.05
N ALA A 11 2.60 -12.85 14.05
CA ALA A 11 2.11 -12.15 12.87
C ALA A 11 2.40 -10.63 12.79
N GLY A 12 3.18 -10.03 13.72
CA GLY A 12 3.22 -8.56 13.87
C GLY A 12 4.56 -7.84 14.08
N LEU A 13 5.71 -8.51 14.15
CA LEU A 13 6.94 -7.88 14.69
C LEU A 13 7.93 -7.31 13.66
N VAL A 14 7.70 -7.47 12.36
CA VAL A 14 8.56 -6.83 11.35
C VAL A 14 7.69 -6.04 10.39
N GLN A 15 7.66 -4.73 10.61
CA GLN A 15 7.11 -3.80 9.63
C GLN A 15 8.07 -3.71 8.44
N ILE A 16 7.53 -3.85 7.23
CA ILE A 16 8.26 -3.61 5.99
C ILE A 16 8.40 -2.09 5.84
N SER A 17 9.62 -1.61 6.00
CA SER A 17 9.99 -0.20 5.82
C SER A 17 11.01 0.00 4.70
N ASP A 18 11.48 -1.09 4.08
CA ASP A 18 12.48 -1.02 3.01
C ASP A 18 11.83 -0.52 1.71
N PRO A 19 12.25 0.64 1.16
CA PRO A 19 11.77 1.11 -0.12
C PRO A 19 11.99 0.11 -1.25
N ALA A 20 13.07 -0.66 -1.23
CA ALA A 20 13.35 -1.66 -2.27
C ALA A 20 12.29 -2.77 -2.32
N VAL A 21 11.57 -2.99 -1.21
CA VAL A 21 10.44 -3.93 -1.12
C VAL A 21 9.11 -3.22 -1.36
N LEU A 22 8.91 -2.03 -0.81
CA LEU A 22 7.64 -1.31 -0.90
C LEU A 22 7.37 -0.74 -2.28
N ILE A 23 8.38 -0.19 -2.97
CA ILE A 23 8.25 0.39 -4.31
C ILE A 23 7.67 -0.63 -5.29
N PRO A 24 8.25 -1.83 -5.52
CA PRO A 24 7.67 -2.78 -6.48
C PRO A 24 6.24 -3.19 -6.13
N ILE A 25 5.88 -3.27 -4.85
CA ILE A 25 4.51 -3.53 -4.42
C ILE A 25 3.58 -2.36 -4.77
N ILE A 26 4.04 -1.12 -4.61
CA ILE A 26 3.29 0.09 -5.01
C ILE A 26 3.05 0.08 -6.52
N HIS A 27 4.06 -0.25 -7.34
CA HIS A 27 3.90 -0.37 -8.78
C HIS A 27 2.88 -1.46 -9.16
N GLN A 28 2.96 -2.65 -8.54
CA GLN A 28 1.96 -3.70 -8.73
C GLN A 28 0.55 -3.22 -8.38
N VAL A 29 0.39 -2.46 -7.28
CA VAL A 29 -0.90 -1.89 -6.89
C VAL A 29 -1.43 -0.92 -7.97
N PHE A 30 -0.57 -0.16 -8.65
CA PHE A 30 -0.99 0.70 -9.74
C PHE A 30 -1.43 -0.09 -10.97
N GLU A 31 -0.65 -1.12 -11.34
CA GLU A 31 -0.95 -2.02 -12.44
C GLU A 31 -2.26 -2.80 -12.21
N ASP A 32 -2.51 -3.25 -10.98
CA ASP A 32 -3.74 -3.96 -10.61
C ASP A 32 -4.97 -3.03 -10.53
N ASN A 33 -4.76 -1.71 -10.43
CA ASN A 33 -5.81 -0.72 -10.20
C ASN A 33 -5.74 0.45 -11.21
N GLU A 34 -5.61 0.14 -12.49
CA GLU A 34 -5.50 1.14 -13.58
C GLU A 34 -6.63 2.18 -13.56
N VAL A 35 -7.86 1.77 -13.21
CA VAL A 35 -9.01 2.69 -13.08
C VAL A 35 -8.79 3.70 -11.95
N ALA A 36 -8.24 3.27 -10.81
CA ALA A 36 -7.92 4.17 -9.70
C ALA A 36 -6.76 5.11 -10.06
N VAL A 37 -5.82 4.64 -10.90
CA VAL A 37 -4.72 5.47 -11.42
C VAL A 37 -5.27 6.55 -12.35
N ALA A 38 -6.17 6.19 -13.26
CA ALA A 38 -6.85 7.14 -14.14
C ALA A 38 -7.67 8.18 -13.36
N ASP A 39 -8.41 7.74 -12.34
CA ASP A 39 -9.14 8.61 -11.42
C ASP A 39 -8.20 9.58 -10.68
N PHE A 40 -7.04 9.11 -10.23
CA PHE A 40 -6.02 9.93 -9.56
C PHE A 40 -5.39 10.95 -10.51
N LYS A 41 -5.02 10.53 -11.74
CA LYS A 41 -4.51 11.41 -12.80
C LYS A 41 -5.53 12.48 -13.18
N SER A 42 -6.82 12.15 -13.19
CA SER A 42 -7.93 13.08 -13.45
C SER A 42 -8.18 14.09 -12.31
N GLY A 43 -7.43 14.00 -11.20
CA GLY A 43 -7.53 14.95 -10.08
C GLY A 43 -8.65 14.63 -9.09
N LYS A 44 -9.21 13.41 -9.12
CA LYS A 44 -10.26 13.00 -8.18
C LYS A 44 -9.73 13.01 -6.75
N ARG A 45 -10.31 13.88 -5.91
CA ARG A 45 -10.03 13.94 -4.48
C ARG A 45 -10.33 12.56 -3.85
N ASN A 46 -9.40 12.06 -3.02
CA ASN A 46 -9.44 10.78 -2.27
C ASN A 46 -8.91 9.53 -2.97
N ALA A 47 -8.41 9.60 -4.22
CA ALA A 47 -7.80 8.42 -4.84
C ALA A 47 -6.52 7.97 -4.09
N ASP A 48 -5.77 8.90 -3.50
CA ASP A 48 -4.63 8.68 -2.60
C ASP A 48 -4.98 7.80 -1.37
N LYS A 49 -6.15 8.01 -0.78
CA LYS A 49 -6.63 7.21 0.36
C LYS A 49 -6.98 5.78 -0.06
N ALA A 50 -7.56 5.61 -1.25
CA ALA A 50 -7.86 4.28 -1.80
C ALA A 50 -6.57 3.47 -2.01
N PHE A 51 -5.53 4.10 -2.58
CA PHE A 51 -4.23 3.46 -2.75
C PHE A 51 -3.55 3.07 -1.45
N THR A 52 -3.75 3.85 -0.38
CA THR A 52 -3.26 3.45 0.95
C THR A 52 -3.90 2.12 1.38
N GLY A 53 -5.21 1.97 1.18
CA GLY A 53 -5.92 0.71 1.45
C GLY A 53 -5.43 -0.46 0.59
N PHE A 54 -5.22 -0.23 -0.70
CA PHE A 54 -4.68 -1.26 -1.61
C PHE A 54 -3.27 -1.71 -1.21
N LEU A 55 -2.40 -0.76 -0.85
CA LEU A 55 -1.03 -1.05 -0.39
C LEU A 55 -1.02 -1.83 0.93
N MET A 56 -1.86 -1.45 1.90
CA MET A 56 -2.00 -2.19 3.15
C MET A 56 -2.51 -3.62 2.91
N LYS A 57 -3.46 -3.81 1.97
CA LYS A 57 -3.94 -5.13 1.59
C LYS A 57 -2.84 -5.97 0.91
N ALA A 58 -2.10 -5.39 -0.04
CA ALA A 58 -1.02 -6.07 -0.76
C ALA A 58 0.10 -6.54 0.18
N THR A 59 0.40 -5.72 1.20
CA THR A 59 1.41 -6.04 2.23
C THR A 59 0.85 -6.89 3.37
N LYS A 60 -0.44 -7.26 3.32
CA LYS A 60 -1.16 -7.98 4.40
C LYS A 60 -1.04 -7.29 5.76
N GLY A 61 -1.05 -5.96 5.77
CA GLY A 61 -0.90 -5.13 6.97
C GLY A 61 0.52 -5.09 7.55
N LYS A 62 1.52 -5.62 6.84
CA LYS A 62 2.91 -5.65 7.30
C LYS A 62 3.70 -4.40 6.93
N ALA A 63 3.23 -3.54 6.04
CA ALA A 63 3.95 -2.32 5.71
C ALA A 63 3.95 -1.31 6.86
N ASN A 64 5.07 -0.61 7.06
CA ASN A 64 5.12 0.52 7.97
C ASN A 64 4.28 1.67 7.39
N PRO A 65 3.24 2.16 8.10
CA PRO A 65 2.31 3.13 7.54
C PRO A 65 2.95 4.49 7.22
N GLN A 66 3.96 4.92 7.98
CA GLN A 66 4.63 6.20 7.74
C GLN A 66 5.48 6.14 6.47
N VAL A 67 6.29 5.09 6.32
CA VAL A 67 7.17 4.93 5.16
C VAL A 67 6.35 4.60 3.91
N ALA A 68 5.39 3.69 4.03
CA ALA A 68 4.53 3.28 2.92
C ALA A 68 3.71 4.46 2.37
N LEU A 69 3.11 5.29 3.23
CA LEU A 69 2.37 6.47 2.79
C LEU A 69 3.29 7.49 2.10
N LYS A 70 4.50 7.69 2.63
CA LYS A 70 5.48 8.60 2.02
C LYS A 70 5.87 8.13 0.61
N LEU A 71 6.27 6.86 0.47
CA LEU A 71 6.65 6.29 -0.82
C LEU A 71 5.48 6.28 -1.80
N LEU A 72 4.29 5.88 -1.33
CA LEU A 72 3.09 5.89 -2.15
C LEU A 72 2.77 7.28 -2.69
N ALA A 73 2.83 8.32 -1.84
CA ALA A 73 2.60 9.70 -2.26
C ALA A 73 3.65 10.17 -3.29
N GLN A 74 4.91 9.75 -3.15
CA GLN A 74 5.96 10.06 -4.11
C GLN A 74 5.71 9.39 -5.47
N GLU A 75 5.40 8.10 -5.49
CA GLU A 75 5.13 7.39 -6.75
C GLU A 75 3.83 7.88 -7.41
N LEU A 76 2.80 8.20 -6.62
CA LEU A 76 1.59 8.85 -7.12
C LEU A 76 1.90 10.22 -7.75
N ALA A 77 2.76 11.04 -7.14
CA ALA A 77 3.14 12.34 -7.70
C ALA A 77 3.78 12.18 -9.10
N LYS A 78 4.69 11.21 -9.27
CA LYS A 78 5.34 10.91 -10.56
C LYS A 78 4.32 10.56 -11.64
N LEU A 79 3.28 9.81 -11.31
CA LEU A 79 2.20 9.46 -12.26
C LEU A 79 1.46 10.67 -12.85
N LYS A 80 1.55 11.87 -12.24
CA LYS A 80 0.99 13.10 -12.81
C LYS A 80 1.97 13.87 -13.70
N GLU A 81 3.26 13.59 -13.54
CA GLU A 81 4.34 14.20 -14.33
C GLU A 81 4.56 13.41 -15.65
N ASP A 82 4.17 12.14 -15.69
CA ASP A 82 4.05 11.27 -16.89
C ASP A 82 2.70 11.40 -17.62
#